data_AF-A0A0U5F7D6-F1
#
_entry.id   AF-A0A0U5F7D6-F1
#
_cell.length_a   1.000
_cell.length_b   1.000
_cell.length_c   1.000
_cell.angle_alpha   90.00
_cell.angle_beta   90.00
_cell.angle_gamma   90.00
#
_symmetry.space_group_name_H-M   'P 1'
#
loop_
_entity.id
_entity.type
_entity.pdbx_description
1 polymer ?
#
loop_
_entity_poly.entity_id
_entity_poly.type
_entity_poly.pdbx_seq_one_letter_code
_entity_poly.pdbx_strand_id
1 'polypeptide(L)'
;MSDGIAIAEKLVSPGKFAPSVFGDLAGVVEGIRQEAMSGSGSSYECYSMKFSRAIDRKSAQLPNDVGPALVELAQETGEYISELEQRELQLGCCEHGIDWGFCPAGCEEDYGDEPLEPEEITLETHPELYAELMAEL
;
A
#
# COMPACT_ATOMS: atom_id res chain seq x y z
N MET A 1 20.30 -12.83 38.21
CA MET A 1 19.25 -13.84 37.96
C MET A 1 18.00 -13.26 38.56
N SER A 2 17.17 -12.64 37.73
CA SER A 2 16.02 -11.85 38.16
C SER A 2 14.79 -12.50 37.53
N ASP A 3 13.88 -12.94 38.39
CA ASP A 3 12.75 -13.80 38.05
C ASP A 3 11.73 -13.10 37.15
N GLY A 4 11.16 -13.92 36.26
CA GLY A 4 10.27 -13.53 35.18
C GLY A 4 8.94 -12.94 35.64
N ILE A 5 8.48 -11.95 34.88
CA ILE A 5 7.17 -11.33 34.99
C ILE A 5 6.14 -12.32 34.44
N ALA A 6 5.30 -12.84 35.33
CA ALA A 6 4.08 -13.55 34.99
C ALA A 6 3.07 -12.57 34.39
N ILE A 7 2.74 -12.76 33.10
CA ILE A 7 1.62 -12.06 32.47
C ILE A 7 0.38 -12.94 32.67
N ALA A 8 -0.63 -12.36 33.30
CA ALA A 8 -1.84 -13.04 33.75
C ALA A 8 -2.68 -13.58 32.58
N GLU A 9 -2.81 -14.90 32.50
CA GLU A 9 -4.01 -15.54 31.93
C GLU A 9 -5.22 -15.12 32.76
N LYS A 10 -6.17 -14.43 32.14
CA LYS A 10 -7.49 -14.23 32.74
C LYS A 10 -8.60 -14.44 31.71
N LEU A 11 -9.11 -15.67 31.74
CA LEU A 11 -10.53 -16.02 31.69
C LEU A 11 -11.37 -15.54 30.48
N VAL A 12 -11.56 -16.45 29.52
CA VAL A 12 -12.85 -16.60 28.82
C VAL A 12 -13.32 -18.04 28.98
N SER A 13 -14.30 -18.24 29.87
CA SER A 13 -15.04 -19.49 30.09
C SER A 13 -16.26 -19.58 29.14
N PRO A 14 -16.85 -20.78 28.95
CA PRO A 14 -17.42 -21.20 27.67
C PRO A 14 -18.86 -20.68 27.46
N GLY A 15 -18.97 -19.63 26.65
CA GLY A 15 -20.21 -19.19 26.01
C GLY A 15 -20.15 -19.51 24.53
N LYS A 16 -20.95 -20.48 24.11
CA LYS A 16 -21.02 -21.07 22.78
C LYS A 16 -21.38 -20.04 21.70
N PHE A 17 -20.39 -19.32 21.16
CA PHE A 17 -20.50 -18.72 19.85
C PHE A 17 -20.12 -19.77 18.82
N ALA A 18 -21.10 -20.21 18.03
CA ALA A 18 -20.81 -21.03 16.86
C ALA A 18 -19.92 -20.20 15.90
N PRO A 19 -18.83 -20.77 15.34
CA PRO A 19 -18.02 -20.07 14.38
C PRO A 19 -18.85 -19.91 13.10
N SER A 20 -19.39 -18.71 12.89
CA SER A 20 -19.73 -18.29 11.53
C SER A 20 -18.42 -18.26 10.74
N VAL A 21 -18.50 -18.54 9.45
CA VAL A 21 -17.35 -18.72 8.53
C VAL A 21 -16.47 -17.45 8.38
N PHE A 22 -16.69 -16.42 9.22
CA PHE A 22 -16.02 -15.12 9.25
C PHE A 22 -15.43 -14.75 10.63
N GLY A 23 -15.34 -15.70 11.56
CA GLY A 23 -15.23 -15.44 13.01
C GLY A 23 -13.88 -14.98 13.59
N ASP A 24 -12.82 -14.79 12.79
CA ASP A 24 -11.53 -14.33 13.32
C ASP A 24 -10.91 -13.24 12.44
N LEU A 25 -11.52 -12.05 12.44
CA LEU A 25 -10.97 -10.89 11.73
C LEU A 25 -9.59 -10.51 12.24
N ALA A 26 -9.31 -10.70 13.54
CA ALA A 26 -8.00 -10.44 14.14
C ALA A 26 -6.94 -11.39 13.56
N GLY A 27 -7.24 -12.69 13.45
CA GLY A 27 -6.36 -13.65 12.79
C GLY A 27 -6.17 -13.36 11.30
N VAL A 28 -7.19 -12.82 10.62
CA VAL A 28 -7.07 -12.35 9.22
C VAL A 28 -6.11 -11.16 9.13
N VAL A 29 -6.26 -10.16 10.00
CA VAL A 29 -5.36 -9.00 10.06
C VAL A 29 -3.92 -9.44 10.35
N GLU A 30 -3.72 -10.37 11.29
CA GLU A 30 -2.40 -10.88 11.62
C GLU A 30 -1.78 -11.68 10.46
N GLY A 31 -2.57 -12.48 9.74
CA GLY A 31 -2.09 -13.17 8.54
C GLY A 31 -1.62 -12.18 7.47
N ILE A 32 -2.41 -11.14 7.22
CA ILE A 32 -2.06 -10.09 6.26
C ILE A 32 -0.82 -9.32 6.70
N ARG A 33 -0.66 -9.04 8.01
CA ARG A 33 0.54 -8.41 8.57
C ARG A 33 1.79 -9.21 8.25
N GLN A 34 1.79 -10.51 8.54
CA GLN A 34 2.94 -11.39 8.28
C GLN A 34 3.29 -11.43 6.79
N GLU A 35 2.28 -11.49 5.91
CA GLU A 35 2.48 -11.44 4.46
C GLU A 35 3.03 -10.08 3.98
N ALA A 36 2.53 -8.96 4.52
CA ALA A 36 2.99 -7.63 4.16
C ALA A 36 4.43 -7.37 4.59
N MET A 37 4.82 -7.83 5.79
CA MET A 37 6.20 -7.77 6.30
C MET A 37 7.16 -8.56 5.40
N SER A 38 6.70 -9.67 4.81
CA SER A 38 7.51 -10.45 3.89
C SER A 38 7.79 -9.66 2.60
N GLY A 39 9.05 -9.27 2.39
CA GLY A 39 9.45 -8.52 1.21
C GLY A 39 9.06 -7.03 1.24
N SER A 40 8.89 -6.44 2.42
CA SER A 40 8.82 -4.97 2.56
C SER A 40 10.20 -4.30 2.69
N GLY A 41 11.29 -5.08 2.67
CA GLY A 41 12.66 -4.55 2.67
C GLY A 41 13.02 -3.70 3.89
N SER A 42 12.31 -3.89 5.02
CA SER A 42 12.40 -3.04 6.21
C SER A 42 11.92 -1.60 6.05
N SER A 43 11.24 -1.25 4.95
CA SER A 43 10.51 0.02 4.83
C SER A 43 9.13 -0.10 5.48
N TYR A 44 8.82 0.86 6.34
CA TYR A 44 7.51 0.95 7.00
C TYR A 44 6.42 1.39 6.01
N GLU A 45 6.78 2.26 5.07
CA GLU A 45 5.91 2.79 4.02
C GLU A 45 5.51 1.66 3.06
N CYS A 46 6.49 0.87 2.60
CA CYS A 46 6.27 -0.31 1.78
C CYS A 46 5.39 -1.34 2.50
N TYR A 47 5.66 -1.59 3.79
CA TYR A 47 4.82 -2.43 4.63
C TYR A 47 3.37 -1.93 4.71
N SER A 48 3.18 -0.65 5.07
CA SER A 48 1.86 -0.04 5.28
C SER A 48 1.03 -0.03 3.99
N MET A 49 1.67 0.24 2.84
CA MET A 49 1.02 0.11 1.53
C MET A 49 0.56 -1.31 1.24
N LYS A 50 1.43 -2.31 1.42
CA LYS A 50 1.10 -3.72 1.16
C LYS A 50 0.00 -4.22 2.10
N PHE A 51 0.11 -3.87 3.37
CA PHE A 51 -0.89 -4.19 4.39
C PHE A 51 -2.25 -3.62 4.02
N SER A 52 -2.32 -2.33 3.74
CA SER A 52 -3.59 -1.64 3.43
C SER A 52 -4.24 -2.18 2.16
N ARG A 53 -3.46 -2.36 1.08
CA ARG A 53 -3.96 -2.97 -0.18
C ARG A 53 -4.48 -4.39 0.01
N ALA A 54 -3.86 -5.17 0.88
CA ALA A 54 -4.31 -6.52 1.18
C ALA A 54 -5.60 -6.51 2.02
N ILE A 55 -5.74 -5.59 2.98
CA ILE A 55 -6.98 -5.35 3.72
C ILE A 55 -8.10 -4.95 2.77
N ASP A 56 -7.86 -4.00 1.87
CA ASP A 56 -8.85 -3.53 0.88
C ASP A 56 -9.31 -4.65 -0.05
N ARG A 57 -8.36 -5.43 -0.57
CA ARG A 57 -8.68 -6.59 -1.41
C ARG A 57 -9.49 -7.64 -0.64
N LYS A 58 -9.13 -7.89 0.63
CA LYS A 58 -9.82 -8.88 1.45
C LYS A 58 -11.21 -8.40 1.83
N SER A 59 -11.38 -7.15 2.22
CA SER A 59 -12.67 -6.56 2.60
C SER A 59 -13.66 -6.57 1.45
N ALA A 60 -13.21 -6.31 0.21
CA ALA A 60 -14.05 -6.36 -0.99
C ALA A 60 -14.57 -7.77 -1.33
N GLN A 61 -13.94 -8.83 -0.82
CA GLN A 61 -14.37 -10.22 -1.01
C GLN A 61 -15.30 -10.72 0.10
N LEU A 62 -15.47 -9.93 1.16
CA LEU A 62 -16.27 -10.28 2.32
C LEU A 62 -17.70 -9.75 2.19
N PRO A 63 -18.66 -10.33 2.93
CA PRO A 63 -20.01 -9.79 3.03
C PRO A 63 -20.03 -8.32 3.45
N ASN A 64 -21.09 -7.60 3.05
CA ASN A 64 -21.23 -6.15 3.26
C ASN A 64 -21.17 -5.70 4.72
N ASP A 65 -21.46 -6.58 5.67
CA ASP A 65 -21.38 -6.35 7.11
C ASP A 65 -20.01 -6.69 7.71
N VAL A 66 -19.23 -7.55 7.04
CA VAL A 66 -17.93 -8.05 7.53
C VAL A 66 -16.75 -7.27 6.93
N GLY A 67 -16.84 -6.89 5.65
CA GLY A 67 -15.80 -6.12 4.97
C GLY A 67 -15.46 -4.80 5.67
N PRO A 68 -16.46 -3.95 5.99
CA PRO A 68 -16.22 -2.71 6.73
C PRO A 68 -15.62 -2.93 8.13
N ALA A 69 -16.05 -3.97 8.84
CA ALA A 69 -15.52 -4.31 10.16
C ALA A 69 -14.03 -4.73 10.10
N LEU A 70 -13.60 -5.38 9.02
CA LEU A 70 -12.17 -5.69 8.80
C LEU A 70 -11.34 -4.42 8.61
N VAL A 71 -11.85 -3.45 7.85
CA VAL A 71 -11.17 -2.17 7.61
C VAL A 71 -11.09 -1.35 8.90
N GLU A 72 -12.18 -1.28 9.67
CA GLU A 72 -12.22 -0.60 10.96
C GLU A 72 -11.18 -1.19 11.92
N LEU A 73 -11.13 -2.51 12.04
CA LEU A 73 -10.13 -3.19 12.87
C LEU A 73 -8.69 -2.88 12.42
N ALA A 74 -8.44 -2.83 11.11
CA ALA A 74 -7.12 -2.49 10.58
C ALA A 74 -6.74 -1.02 10.84
N GLN A 75 -7.69 -0.10 10.83
CA GLN A 75 -7.48 1.31 11.18
C GLN A 75 -7.10 1.48 12.65
N GLU A 76 -7.71 0.70 13.55
CA GLU A 76 -7.38 0.73 14.98
C GLU A 76 -5.94 0.33 15.30
N THR A 77 -5.24 -0.39 14.41
CA THR A 77 -3.83 -0.76 14.61
C THR A 77 -2.86 0.37 14.30
N GLY A 78 -3.29 1.40 13.55
CA GLY A 78 -2.45 2.53 13.12
C GLY A 78 -1.51 2.25 11.95
N GLU A 79 -1.62 1.09 11.32
CA GLU A 79 -0.76 0.66 10.20
C GLU A 79 -1.46 0.69 8.86
N TYR A 80 -2.79 0.71 8.89
CA TYR A 80 -3.61 0.94 7.72
C TYR A 80 -3.50 2.41 7.29
N ILE A 81 -3.26 2.63 6.01
CA ILE A 81 -3.21 3.92 5.35
C ILE A 81 -4.31 4.03 4.30
N SER A 82 -4.97 5.19 4.26
CA SER A 82 -6.03 5.49 3.30
C SER A 82 -5.52 5.51 1.85
N GLU A 83 -6.44 5.44 0.88
CA GLU A 83 -6.08 5.56 -0.53
C GLU A 83 -5.36 6.89 -0.86
N LEU A 84 -5.69 7.97 -0.14
CA LEU A 84 -5.02 9.26 -0.32
C LEU A 84 -3.56 9.18 0.15
N GLU A 85 -3.34 8.68 1.37
CA GLU A 85 -1.99 8.50 1.93
C GLU A 85 -1.16 7.52 1.07
N GLN A 86 -1.79 6.48 0.52
CA GLN A 86 -1.13 5.57 -0.43
C GLN A 86 -0.65 6.30 -1.69
N ARG A 87 -1.44 7.24 -2.22
CA ARG A 87 -1.03 8.05 -3.39
C ARG A 87 0.09 9.00 -3.05
N GLU A 88 0.00 9.68 -1.89
CA GLU A 88 1.05 10.59 -1.43
C GLU A 88 2.38 9.87 -1.22
N LEU A 89 2.35 8.67 -0.64
CA LEU A 89 3.51 7.79 -0.49
C LEU A 89 4.03 7.20 -1.79
N GLN A 90 3.38 7.41 -2.93
CA GLN A 90 3.85 6.98 -4.25
C GLN A 90 4.38 8.15 -5.07
N LEU A 91 4.22 9.38 -4.60
CA LEU A 91 4.78 10.55 -5.27
C LEU A 91 6.30 10.54 -5.09
N GLY A 92 7.02 10.35 -6.19
CA GLY A 92 8.50 10.39 -6.23
C GLY A 92 9.20 9.07 -5.90
N CYS A 93 8.47 7.98 -5.72
CA CYS A 93 9.06 6.66 -5.48
C CYS A 93 8.33 5.55 -6.24
N CYS A 94 9.02 4.43 -6.46
CA CYS A 94 8.45 3.28 -7.12
C CYS A 94 7.43 2.53 -6.24
N GLU A 95 6.76 1.52 -6.80
CA GLU A 95 5.79 0.68 -6.06
C GLU A 95 6.39 -0.08 -4.86
N HIS A 96 7.72 -0.14 -4.77
CA HIS A 96 8.44 -0.72 -3.63
C HIS A 96 8.71 0.30 -2.51
N GLY A 97 8.30 1.56 -2.66
CA GLY A 97 8.50 2.63 -1.68
C GLY A 97 9.92 3.15 -1.62
N ILE A 98 10.67 3.05 -2.73
CA ILE A 98 12.04 3.56 -2.86
C ILE A 98 12.06 4.60 -3.96
N ASP A 99 12.77 5.71 -3.73
CA ASP A 99 12.98 6.77 -4.72
C ASP A 99 13.36 6.20 -6.08
N TRP A 100 12.79 6.78 -7.14
CA TRP A 100 13.07 6.36 -8.50
C TRP A 100 14.57 6.41 -8.81
N GLY A 101 15.06 5.42 -9.57
CA GLY A 101 16.49 5.29 -9.89
C GLY A 101 17.38 4.74 -8.76
N PHE A 102 16.86 4.61 -7.54
CA PHE A 102 17.58 4.02 -6.39
C PHE A 102 17.08 2.63 -6.00
N CYS A 103 15.99 2.17 -6.62
CA CYS A 103 15.43 0.86 -6.32
C CYS A 103 16.36 -0.27 -6.82
N PRO A 104 16.79 -1.22 -5.96
CA PRO A 104 17.65 -2.34 -6.36
C PRO A 104 16.99 -3.31 -7.34
N ALA A 105 15.67 -3.24 -7.51
CA ALA A 105 14.94 -3.95 -8.55
C ALA A 105 15.07 -3.31 -9.95
N GLY A 106 15.72 -2.14 -10.05
CA GLY A 106 15.86 -1.39 -11.31
C GLY A 106 14.63 -0.57 -11.68
N CYS A 107 13.83 -0.12 -10.69
CA CYS A 107 12.72 0.79 -10.98
C CYS A 107 13.27 2.18 -11.31
N GLU A 108 13.02 2.62 -12.54
CA GLU A 108 13.32 3.95 -13.03
C GLU A 108 12.01 4.73 -13.18
N GLU A 109 12.04 6.04 -12.92
CA GLU A 109 10.91 6.87 -13.30
C GLU A 109 10.82 6.78 -14.83
N ASP A 110 9.63 6.54 -15.37
CA ASP A 110 9.39 6.70 -16.81
C ASP A 110 9.47 8.19 -17.11
N TYR A 111 10.70 8.71 -17.12
CA TYR A 111 10.99 9.99 -17.71
C TYR A 111 10.64 9.81 -19.18
N GLY A 112 9.44 10.23 -19.57
CA GLY A 112 9.14 10.62 -20.95
C GLY A 112 9.99 11.81 -21.43
N ASP A 113 11.18 12.00 -20.86
CA ASP A 113 12.21 12.98 -21.22
C ASP A 113 13.25 12.33 -22.15
N GLU A 114 12.85 11.38 -23.01
CA GLU A 114 13.53 11.37 -24.30
C GLU A 114 13.02 12.63 -25.01
N PRO A 115 13.88 13.63 -25.27
CA PRO A 115 13.45 14.85 -25.93
C PRO A 115 12.79 14.44 -27.25
N LEU A 116 11.52 14.81 -27.40
CA LEU A 116 10.77 14.51 -28.62
C LEU A 116 11.58 15.06 -29.79
N GLU A 117 11.83 14.20 -30.79
CA GLU A 117 12.48 14.66 -32.00
C GLU A 117 11.59 15.75 -32.64
N PRO A 118 12.15 16.77 -33.31
CA PRO A 118 11.37 17.86 -33.91
C PRO A 118 10.24 17.39 -34.84
N GLU A 119 10.35 16.17 -35.35
CA GLU A 119 9.39 15.48 -36.23
C GLU A 119 8.16 14.94 -35.48
N GLU A 120 8.29 14.73 -34.16
CA GLU A 120 7.23 14.24 -33.26
C GLU A 120 6.45 15.39 -32.62
N ILE A 121 6.99 16.61 -32.67
CA ILE A 121 6.37 17.83 -32.18
C ILE A 121 5.43 18.38 -33.26
N THR A 122 4.11 18.17 -33.08
CA THR A 122 3.09 18.72 -33.99
C THR A 122 2.23 19.77 -33.29
N LEU A 123 1.64 20.67 -34.06
CA LEU A 123 0.68 21.66 -33.54
C LEU A 123 -0.54 21.01 -32.85
N GLU A 124 -0.91 19.79 -33.26
CA GLU A 124 -2.08 19.07 -32.71
C GLU A 124 -1.76 18.36 -31.39
N THR A 125 -0.55 17.81 -31.25
CA THR A 125 -0.15 17.04 -30.08
C THR A 125 0.51 17.91 -29.02
N HIS A 126 1.39 18.84 -29.42
CA HIS A 126 2.25 19.61 -28.53
C HIS A 126 2.33 21.09 -28.99
N PRO A 127 1.23 21.86 -28.89
CA PRO A 127 1.11 23.19 -29.47
C PRO A 127 2.11 24.21 -28.92
N GLU A 128 2.50 24.10 -27.64
CA GLU A 128 3.46 25.03 -27.02
C GLU A 128 4.90 24.76 -27.47
N LEU A 129 5.32 23.49 -27.49
CA LEU A 129 6.63 23.07 -28.02
C LEU A 129 6.76 23.35 -29.52
N TYR A 130 5.68 23.20 -30.30
CA TYR A 130 5.68 23.55 -31.72
C TYR A 130 5.88 25.05 -31.95
N ALA A 131 5.26 25.89 -31.11
CA ALA A 131 5.43 27.35 -31.20
C ALA A 131 6.86 27.78 -30.88
N GLU A 132 7.52 27.13 -29.92
CA GLU A 132 8.93 27.35 -29.60
C GLU A 132 9.84 26.92 -30.77
N LEU A 133 9.63 25.73 -31.33
CA LEU A 133 10.39 25.24 -32.49
C LEU A 133 10.25 26.17 -33.72
N MET A 134 9.05 26.69 -33.97
CA MET A 134 8.80 27.62 -35.08
C MET A 134 9.33 29.04 -34.81
N ALA A 135 9.63 29.40 -33.56
CA ALA A 135 10.22 30.68 -33.20
C ALA A 135 11.77 30.69 -33.33
N GLU A 136 12.39 29.51 -33.40
CA GLU A 136 13.85 29.34 -33.56
C GLU A 136 14.31 29.19 -35.03
N LEU A 137 13.37 29.11 -35.99
CA LEU A 137 13.60 29.05 -37.45
C LEU A 137 13.60 30.44 -38.11
#